data_AF-A0AAJ5RHR2-F1
#
_entry.id   AF-A0AAJ5RHR2-F1
#
_cell.length_a   1.000
_cell.length_b   1.000
_cell.length_c   1.000
_cell.angle_alpha   90.00
_cell.angle_beta   90.00
_cell.angle_gamma   90.00
#
_symmetry.space_group_name_H-M   'P 1'
#
loop_
_entity.id
_entity.type
_entity.pdbx_description
1 polymer ?
#
loop_
_entity_poly.entity_id
_entity_poly.type
_entity_poly.pdbx_seq_one_letter_code
_entity_poly.pdbx_strand_id
1 'polypeptide(L)'
;MFLKAISGGEFKNRLFPYLAYRYNNWSSRVVIEMWITFAVQHFVLWKILNSFVMTGLVYILNVYFNKKRSINVLLITIVSVIAMPNRFVFEPGWVADTGNYLWPITFALFAFFPFYQKLTKQKINPYSYVLSLLALIFASNQEQVGICVFALMILIIGYLVVNGEKVWILMPSWIINICLLLVTVLSPGNKVRYNIELHRFPEYGQIGLLKKLEVGFSSSGIELFLNFNIIVWLLFVVMVLLARYKIKDRMLKMITYMPFITSSIFYVFSMHRDSHGWTDNIVNNFFIQFTSLGTKLSISNTITWAPDFLILILIISLVVGLWNLIDDKRKAIFAIVISAMGFLSKFVMAFSPTVWASGIRVDMILYFSVVIVLLMLLKEYETDNKKGLDLIVNFMVPAGIIINIIYITAMPW
;
A
#
# COMPACT_ATOMS: atom_id res chain seq x y z
N MET A 1 23.88 1.93 -14.01
CA MET A 1 25.06 1.14 -13.59
C MET A 1 24.69 -0.30 -13.20
N PHE A 2 23.68 -0.50 -12.34
CA PHE A 2 23.20 -1.83 -11.88
C PHE A 2 22.76 -2.77 -13.02
N LEU A 3 21.99 -2.26 -14.00
CA LEU A 3 21.57 -3.04 -15.17
C LEU A 3 22.72 -3.36 -16.14
N LYS A 4 23.72 -2.47 -16.25
CA LYS A 4 24.90 -2.66 -17.12
C LYS A 4 25.82 -3.78 -16.62
N ALA A 5 25.91 -3.98 -15.30
CA ALA A 5 26.67 -5.06 -14.69
C ALA A 5 25.98 -6.43 -14.86
N ILE A 6 24.64 -6.48 -14.81
CA ILE A 6 23.87 -7.72 -15.01
C ILE A 6 23.81 -8.11 -16.50
N SER A 7 23.73 -7.14 -17.41
CA SER A 7 23.74 -7.38 -18.86
C SER A 7 25.13 -7.76 -19.41
N GLY A 8 26.20 -7.49 -18.66
CA GLY A 8 27.60 -7.69 -19.09
C GLY A 8 28.10 -9.14 -19.08
N GLY A 9 27.25 -10.13 -18.82
CA GLY A 9 27.61 -11.55 -18.95
C GLY A 9 28.39 -12.17 -17.78
N GLU A 10 28.97 -11.38 -16.87
CA GLU A 10 29.73 -11.89 -15.71
C GLU A 10 28.90 -12.76 -14.74
N PHE A 11 27.56 -12.63 -14.78
CA PHE A 11 26.65 -13.34 -13.89
C PHE A 11 25.95 -14.57 -14.49
N LYS A 12 26.15 -14.87 -15.79
CA LYS A 12 25.46 -15.99 -16.44
C LYS A 12 25.71 -17.36 -15.78
N ASN A 13 26.86 -17.53 -15.12
CA ASN A 13 27.28 -18.81 -14.52
C ASN A 13 27.43 -18.74 -12.97
N ARG A 14 27.00 -17.67 -12.30
CA ARG A 14 27.24 -17.46 -10.85
C ARG A 14 26.03 -16.89 -10.09
N LEU A 15 24.82 -17.37 -10.39
CA LEU A 15 23.59 -16.93 -9.68
C LEU A 15 23.67 -17.16 -8.16
N PHE A 16 24.02 -18.37 -7.71
CA PHE A 16 24.10 -18.67 -6.28
C PHE A 16 25.19 -17.84 -5.56
N PRO A 17 26.43 -17.72 -6.08
CA PRO A 17 27.42 -16.80 -5.51
C PRO A 17 26.93 -15.34 -5.44
N TYR A 18 26.23 -14.85 -6.47
CA TYR A 18 25.65 -13.51 -6.46
C TYR A 18 24.60 -13.35 -5.34
N LEU A 19 23.67 -14.29 -5.23
CA LEU A 19 22.64 -14.25 -4.19
C LEU A 19 23.24 -14.34 -2.79
N ALA A 20 24.26 -15.17 -2.59
CA ALA A 20 25.01 -15.24 -1.33
C ALA A 20 25.70 -13.91 -1.02
N TYR A 21 26.33 -13.27 -2.02
CA TYR A 21 26.92 -11.95 -1.85
C TYR A 21 25.86 -10.90 -1.47
N ARG A 22 24.72 -10.88 -2.16
CA ARG A 22 23.61 -9.95 -1.88
C ARG A 22 23.03 -10.15 -0.49
N TYR A 23 22.84 -11.40 -0.06
CA TYR A 23 22.35 -11.72 1.29
C TYR A 23 23.27 -11.22 2.39
N ASN A 24 24.59 -11.32 2.20
CA ASN A 24 25.59 -10.90 3.18
C ASN A 24 25.86 -9.40 3.17
N ASN A 25 25.67 -8.71 2.03
CA ASN A 25 26.13 -7.33 1.87
C ASN A 25 25.05 -6.30 1.53
N TRP A 26 23.83 -6.71 1.18
CA TRP A 26 22.82 -5.74 0.70
C TRP A 26 21.36 -6.00 1.09
N SER A 27 20.82 -7.21 0.86
CA SER A 27 19.37 -7.42 0.90
C SER A 27 18.99 -8.83 1.33
N SER A 28 17.96 -8.91 2.16
CA SER A 28 17.33 -10.18 2.55
C SER A 28 16.38 -10.77 1.50
N ARG A 29 16.10 -10.03 0.43
CA ARG A 29 15.11 -10.37 -0.59
C ARG A 29 15.61 -11.40 -1.60
N VAL A 30 16.20 -12.50 -1.14
CA VAL A 30 16.91 -13.48 -1.99
C VAL A 30 16.02 -14.06 -3.10
N VAL A 31 14.76 -14.36 -2.81
CA VAL A 31 13.81 -14.92 -3.79
C VAL A 31 13.44 -13.87 -4.84
N ILE A 32 13.18 -12.64 -4.41
CA ILE A 32 12.84 -11.54 -5.30
C ILE A 32 14.05 -11.14 -6.17
N GLU A 33 15.25 -11.07 -5.59
CA GLU A 33 16.49 -10.75 -6.30
C GLU A 33 16.84 -11.83 -7.34
N MET A 34 16.61 -13.11 -7.03
CA MET A 34 16.73 -14.21 -7.97
C MET A 34 15.80 -14.01 -9.17
N TRP A 35 14.53 -13.70 -8.91
CA TRP A 35 13.55 -13.42 -9.94
C TRP A 35 13.92 -12.21 -10.80
N ILE A 36 14.28 -11.08 -10.18
CA ILE A 36 14.63 -9.85 -10.91
C ILE A 36 15.84 -10.10 -11.81
N THR A 37 16.87 -10.77 -11.31
CA THR A 37 18.09 -11.08 -12.08
C THR A 37 17.75 -11.92 -13.31
N PHE A 38 16.85 -12.91 -13.17
CA PHE A 38 16.36 -13.73 -14.29
C PHE A 38 15.47 -12.93 -15.25
N ALA A 39 14.52 -12.16 -14.72
CA ALA A 39 13.53 -11.40 -15.48
C ALA A 39 14.15 -10.30 -16.35
N VAL A 40 15.22 -9.65 -15.89
CA VAL A 40 15.97 -8.66 -16.68
C VAL A 40 16.61 -9.30 -17.92
N GLN A 41 17.06 -10.56 -17.83
CA GLN A 41 17.64 -11.30 -18.96
C GLN A 41 16.56 -11.80 -19.93
N HIS A 42 15.36 -12.08 -19.40
CA HIS A 42 14.22 -12.59 -20.16
C HIS A 42 13.07 -11.57 -20.20
N PHE A 43 13.34 -10.37 -20.71
CA PHE A 43 12.40 -9.25 -20.63
C PHE A 43 11.02 -9.52 -21.26
N VAL A 44 10.96 -10.25 -22.39
CA VAL A 44 9.68 -10.64 -23.02
C VAL A 44 8.87 -11.57 -22.10
N LEU A 45 9.54 -12.54 -21.47
CA LEU A 45 8.91 -13.44 -20.51
C LEU A 45 8.40 -12.66 -19.28
N TRP A 46 9.19 -11.71 -18.79
CA TRP A 46 8.74 -10.82 -17.71
C TRP A 46 7.48 -10.04 -18.10
N LYS A 47 7.39 -9.49 -19.31
CA LYS A 47 6.18 -8.77 -19.78
C LYS A 47 4.95 -9.67 -19.72
N ILE A 48 5.05 -10.88 -20.27
CA ILE A 48 3.95 -11.86 -20.29
C ILE A 48 3.53 -12.22 -18.85
N LEU A 49 4.48 -12.57 -18.00
CA LEU A 49 4.20 -12.93 -16.61
C LEU A 49 3.64 -11.76 -15.80
N ASN A 50 4.15 -10.56 -16.01
CA ASN A 50 3.65 -9.36 -15.34
C ASN A 50 2.19 -9.06 -15.74
N SER A 51 1.82 -9.25 -17.01
CA SER A 51 0.42 -9.15 -17.46
C SER A 51 -0.48 -10.18 -16.79
N PHE A 52 0.01 -11.40 -16.59
CA PHE A 52 -0.71 -12.42 -15.82
C PHE A 52 -0.87 -12.02 -14.34
N VAL A 53 0.17 -11.47 -13.71
CA VAL A 53 0.10 -10.99 -12.32
C VAL A 53 -0.89 -9.83 -12.18
N MET A 54 -0.87 -8.84 -13.08
CA MET A 54 -1.83 -7.72 -13.05
C MET A 54 -3.28 -8.18 -13.28
N THR A 55 -3.50 -9.08 -14.23
CA THR A 55 -4.83 -9.67 -14.47
C THR A 55 -5.27 -10.52 -13.27
N GLY A 56 -4.36 -11.31 -12.72
CA GLY A 56 -4.58 -12.13 -11.53
C GLY A 56 -4.94 -11.30 -10.30
N LEU A 57 -4.30 -10.16 -10.09
CA LEU A 57 -4.63 -9.20 -9.04
C LEU A 57 -6.09 -8.72 -9.14
N VAL A 58 -6.52 -8.27 -10.32
CA VAL A 58 -7.90 -7.85 -10.57
C VAL A 58 -8.87 -9.01 -10.29
N TYR A 59 -8.54 -10.21 -10.74
CA TYR A 59 -9.33 -11.42 -10.51
C TYR A 59 -9.47 -11.74 -9.02
N ILE A 60 -8.36 -11.76 -8.26
CA ILE A 60 -8.35 -12.04 -6.82
C ILE A 60 -9.21 -11.03 -6.06
N LEU A 61 -9.07 -9.73 -6.35
CA LEU A 61 -9.90 -8.68 -5.74
C LEU A 61 -11.39 -8.89 -6.04
N ASN A 62 -11.75 -9.29 -7.27
CA ASN A 62 -13.12 -9.60 -7.63
C ASN A 62 -13.66 -10.83 -6.89
N VAL A 63 -12.85 -11.87 -6.69
CA VAL A 63 -13.25 -13.06 -5.91
C VAL A 63 -13.56 -12.70 -4.44
N TYR A 64 -12.81 -11.76 -3.85
CA TYR A 64 -13.04 -11.32 -2.48
C TYR A 64 -14.24 -10.38 -2.34
N PHE A 65 -14.35 -9.38 -3.21
CA PHE A 65 -15.27 -8.26 -3.00
C PHE A 65 -16.48 -8.28 -3.94
N ASN A 66 -16.36 -8.82 -5.16
CA ASN A 66 -17.40 -8.81 -6.19
C ASN A 66 -18.21 -10.13 -6.29
N LYS A 67 -18.75 -10.60 -5.16
CA LYS A 67 -19.53 -11.86 -5.11
C LYS A 67 -20.75 -11.90 -6.03
N LYS A 68 -21.37 -10.74 -6.29
CA LYS A 68 -22.55 -10.59 -7.17
C LYS A 68 -22.19 -10.49 -8.66
N ARG A 69 -20.89 -10.52 -9.02
CA ARG A 69 -20.39 -10.35 -10.39
C ARG A 69 -20.90 -9.06 -11.05
N SER A 70 -20.93 -7.98 -10.28
CA SER A 70 -21.29 -6.65 -10.76
C SER A 70 -20.23 -6.13 -11.73
N ILE A 71 -20.66 -5.73 -12.92
CA ILE A 71 -19.78 -5.14 -13.94
C ILE A 71 -19.15 -3.84 -13.44
N ASN A 72 -19.90 -3.06 -12.65
CA ASN A 72 -19.43 -1.80 -12.09
C ASN A 72 -18.27 -2.01 -11.12
N VAL A 73 -18.40 -2.99 -10.22
CA VAL A 73 -17.34 -3.33 -9.27
C VAL A 73 -16.12 -3.88 -10.01
N LEU A 74 -16.30 -4.65 -11.08
CA LEU A 74 -15.20 -5.11 -11.94
C LEU A 74 -14.47 -3.92 -12.59
N LEU A 75 -15.22 -3.01 -13.23
CA LEU A 75 -14.66 -1.84 -13.90
C LEU A 75 -13.91 -0.92 -12.93
N ILE A 76 -14.46 -0.66 -11.74
CA ILE A 76 -13.77 0.13 -10.73
C ILE A 76 -12.52 -0.60 -10.24
N THR A 77 -12.56 -1.93 -10.02
CA THR A 77 -11.36 -2.68 -9.65
C THR A 77 -10.26 -2.54 -10.70
N ILE A 78 -10.60 -2.67 -11.98
CA ILE A 78 -9.66 -2.49 -13.10
C ILE A 78 -9.08 -1.07 -13.06
N VAL A 79 -9.94 -0.05 -13.00
CA VAL A 79 -9.52 1.35 -12.99
C VAL A 79 -8.64 1.66 -11.78
N SER A 80 -8.99 1.18 -10.59
CA SER A 80 -8.19 1.39 -9.38
C SER A 80 -6.80 0.75 -9.48
N VAL A 81 -6.69 -0.44 -10.07
CA VAL A 81 -5.38 -1.08 -10.28
C VAL A 81 -4.54 -0.32 -11.31
N ILE A 82 -5.14 0.15 -12.41
CA ILE A 82 -4.43 0.89 -13.46
C ILE A 82 -4.11 2.32 -13.00
N ALA A 83 -4.96 2.97 -12.21
CA ALA A 83 -4.76 4.33 -11.70
C ALA A 83 -3.70 4.42 -10.60
N MET A 84 -3.07 3.31 -10.22
CA MET A 84 -1.93 3.34 -9.30
C MET A 84 -0.79 4.19 -9.89
N PRO A 85 -0.12 5.04 -9.08
CA PRO A 85 0.83 6.02 -9.61
C PRO A 85 2.01 5.40 -10.36
N ASN A 86 1.99 5.30 -11.70
CA ASN A 86 3.11 4.70 -12.46
C ASN A 86 4.46 5.46 -12.37
N ARG A 87 4.54 6.58 -11.61
CA ARG A 87 5.78 7.31 -11.31
C ARG A 87 6.83 6.48 -10.54
N PHE A 88 6.49 5.26 -10.11
CA PHE A 88 7.43 4.32 -9.48
C PHE A 88 8.62 3.95 -10.36
N VAL A 89 8.39 3.92 -11.68
CA VAL A 89 9.17 3.23 -12.72
C VAL A 89 10.50 3.91 -13.08
N PHE A 90 10.68 5.18 -12.69
CA PHE A 90 11.75 6.03 -13.25
C PHE A 90 13.17 5.72 -12.74
N GLU A 91 13.34 5.15 -11.55
CA GLU A 91 14.70 5.01 -10.96
C GLU A 91 15.24 3.57 -11.00
N PRO A 92 14.50 2.53 -10.60
CA PRO A 92 15.01 1.16 -10.55
C PRO A 92 14.70 0.35 -11.83
N GLY A 93 13.68 0.78 -12.58
CA GLY A 93 13.14 0.12 -13.78
C GLY A 93 11.96 -0.82 -13.48
N TRP A 94 11.06 -0.97 -14.46
CA TRP A 94 9.81 -1.74 -14.34
C TRP A 94 9.97 -3.14 -13.74
N VAL A 95 11.01 -3.89 -14.13
CA VAL A 95 11.25 -5.26 -13.67
C VAL A 95 11.50 -5.28 -12.15
N ALA A 96 12.30 -4.33 -11.65
CA ALA A 96 12.64 -4.25 -10.25
C ALA A 96 11.45 -3.81 -9.40
N ASP A 97 10.68 -2.82 -9.85
CA ASP A 97 9.54 -2.29 -9.09
C ASP A 97 8.38 -3.28 -9.03
N THR A 98 8.02 -3.87 -10.17
CA THR A 98 6.96 -4.89 -10.20
C THR A 98 7.34 -6.11 -9.38
N GLY A 99 8.60 -6.57 -9.48
CA GLY A 99 9.11 -7.68 -8.70
C GLY A 99 9.20 -7.42 -7.19
N ASN A 100 9.52 -6.18 -6.78
CA ASN A 100 9.66 -5.84 -5.35
C ASN A 100 8.36 -5.43 -4.67
N TYR A 101 7.32 -4.99 -5.39
CA TYR A 101 6.12 -4.45 -4.75
C TYR A 101 4.83 -5.04 -5.32
N LEU A 102 4.60 -4.95 -6.64
CA LEU A 102 3.36 -5.45 -7.26
C LEU A 102 3.18 -6.97 -7.07
N TRP A 103 4.23 -7.74 -7.37
CA TRP A 103 4.21 -9.20 -7.30
C TRP A 103 4.06 -9.68 -5.85
N PRO A 104 4.86 -9.20 -4.87
CA PRO A 104 4.70 -9.60 -3.47
C PRO A 104 3.31 -9.30 -2.93
N ILE A 105 2.71 -8.14 -3.25
CA ILE A 105 1.37 -7.79 -2.79
C ILE A 105 0.31 -8.68 -3.44
N THR A 106 0.41 -8.92 -4.75
CA THR A 106 -0.53 -9.81 -5.47
C THR A 106 -0.46 -11.24 -4.92
N PHE A 107 0.75 -11.75 -4.71
CA PHE A 107 0.96 -13.07 -4.15
C PHE A 107 0.57 -13.16 -2.67
N ALA A 108 0.70 -12.08 -1.89
CA ALA A 108 0.15 -12.01 -0.54
C ALA A 108 -1.38 -12.14 -0.55
N LEU A 109 -2.07 -11.40 -1.44
CA LEU A 109 -3.51 -11.49 -1.59
C LEU A 109 -3.95 -12.89 -2.00
N PHE A 110 -3.20 -13.57 -2.88
CA PHE A 110 -3.45 -14.96 -3.22
C PHE A 110 -3.15 -15.93 -2.05
N ALA A 111 -2.08 -15.69 -1.30
CA ALA A 111 -1.73 -16.46 -0.10
C ALA A 111 -2.82 -16.41 0.99
N PHE A 112 -3.61 -15.34 1.02
CA PHE A 112 -4.77 -15.21 1.91
C PHE A 112 -5.99 -16.04 1.49
N PHE A 113 -5.99 -16.68 0.32
CA PHE A 113 -7.16 -17.37 -0.20
C PHE A 113 -7.70 -18.49 0.72
N PRO A 114 -6.86 -19.35 1.33
CA PRO A 114 -7.34 -20.36 2.30
C PRO A 114 -7.97 -19.75 3.55
N PHE A 115 -7.47 -18.59 4.00
CA PHE A 115 -8.01 -17.84 5.14
C PHE A 115 -9.40 -17.29 4.80
N TYR A 116 -9.54 -16.72 3.60
CA TYR A 116 -10.83 -16.26 3.09
C TYR A 116 -11.83 -17.41 2.95
N GLN A 117 -11.42 -18.58 2.45
CA GLN A 117 -12.28 -19.76 2.36
C GLN A 117 -12.76 -20.19 3.74
N LYS A 118 -11.89 -20.17 4.76
CA LYS A 118 -12.29 -20.45 6.15
C LYS A 118 -13.27 -19.42 6.71
N LEU A 119 -12.98 -18.13 6.56
CA LEU A 119 -13.86 -17.05 7.01
C LEU A 119 -15.25 -17.10 6.34
N THR A 120 -15.31 -17.60 5.12
CA THR A 120 -16.57 -17.73 4.35
C THR A 120 -17.18 -19.13 4.38
N LYS A 121 -16.65 -20.03 5.22
CA LYS A 121 -17.10 -21.44 5.35
C LYS A 121 -17.11 -22.23 4.04
N GLN A 122 -16.20 -21.90 3.12
CA GLN A 122 -15.97 -22.62 1.87
C GLN A 122 -14.97 -23.75 2.08
N LYS A 123 -15.08 -24.81 1.26
CA LYS A 123 -14.08 -25.88 1.23
C LYS A 123 -12.75 -25.33 0.67
N ILE A 124 -11.65 -25.68 1.32
CA ILE A 124 -10.31 -25.34 0.82
C ILE A 124 -9.98 -26.29 -0.33
N ASN A 125 -9.68 -25.72 -1.50
CA ASN A 125 -9.21 -26.50 -2.64
C ASN A 125 -7.70 -26.82 -2.44
N PRO A 126 -7.29 -28.10 -2.48
CA PRO A 126 -5.89 -28.49 -2.26
C PRO A 126 -4.90 -27.83 -3.24
N TYR A 127 -5.27 -27.68 -4.51
CA TYR A 127 -4.41 -27.05 -5.51
C TYR A 127 -4.18 -25.58 -5.22
N SER A 128 -5.26 -24.83 -4.94
CA SER A 128 -5.12 -23.41 -4.56
C SER A 128 -4.38 -23.26 -3.23
N TYR A 129 -4.52 -24.22 -2.31
CA TYR A 129 -3.79 -24.21 -1.05
C TYR A 129 -2.29 -24.36 -1.27
N VAL A 130 -1.84 -25.36 -2.03
CA VAL A 130 -0.40 -25.54 -2.33
C VAL A 130 0.17 -24.32 -3.05
N LEU A 131 -0.54 -23.81 -4.06
CA LEU A 131 -0.12 -22.59 -4.76
C LEU A 131 -0.07 -21.38 -3.83
N SER A 132 -0.98 -21.28 -2.85
CA SER A 132 -0.98 -20.18 -1.87
C SER A 132 0.26 -20.21 -0.96
N LEU A 133 0.75 -21.40 -0.61
CA LEU A 133 1.99 -21.57 0.15
C LEU A 133 3.21 -21.14 -0.67
N LEU A 134 3.26 -21.48 -1.96
CA LEU A 134 4.33 -21.06 -2.86
C LEU A 134 4.33 -19.54 -3.08
N ALA A 135 3.14 -18.96 -3.31
CA ALA A 135 2.98 -17.52 -3.43
C ALA A 135 3.43 -16.77 -2.16
N LEU A 136 3.16 -17.35 -0.98
CA LEU A 136 3.57 -16.79 0.30
C LEU A 136 5.09 -16.69 0.45
N ILE A 137 5.85 -17.63 -0.13
CA ILE A 137 7.32 -17.61 -0.10
C ILE A 137 7.85 -16.37 -0.81
N PHE A 138 7.31 -16.07 -1.99
CA PHE A 138 7.68 -14.87 -2.74
C PHE A 138 7.19 -13.60 -2.03
N ALA A 139 5.94 -13.60 -1.55
CA ALA A 139 5.32 -12.44 -0.91
C ALA A 139 6.03 -12.01 0.37
N SER A 140 6.30 -12.96 1.28
CA SER A 140 6.90 -12.67 2.58
C SER A 140 8.40 -12.40 2.51
N ASN A 141 9.03 -12.59 1.34
CA ASN A 141 10.42 -12.23 1.14
C ASN A 141 10.64 -10.71 1.02
N GLN A 142 9.56 -9.95 0.77
CA GLN A 142 9.55 -8.50 0.92
C GLN A 142 9.20 -8.16 2.38
N GLU A 143 10.02 -7.33 3.05
CA GLU A 143 9.93 -7.10 4.49
C GLU A 143 8.60 -6.48 4.97
N GLN A 144 8.13 -5.41 4.32
CA GLN A 144 6.86 -4.74 4.65
C GLN A 144 5.65 -5.66 4.38
N VAL A 145 5.65 -6.38 3.25
CA VAL A 145 4.58 -7.34 2.92
C VAL A 145 4.57 -8.48 3.92
N GLY A 146 5.74 -9.04 4.25
CA GLY A 146 5.89 -10.11 5.23
C GLY A 146 5.30 -9.74 6.59
N ILE A 147 5.59 -8.52 7.09
CA ILE A 147 5.06 -8.03 8.38
C ILE A 147 3.55 -7.81 8.30
N CYS A 148 3.03 -7.24 7.21
CA CYS A 148 1.58 -7.04 7.03
C CYS A 148 0.84 -8.38 6.99
N VAL A 149 1.38 -9.36 6.27
CA VAL A 149 0.84 -10.71 6.18
C VAL A 149 0.85 -11.39 7.54
N PHE A 150 1.96 -11.30 8.28
CA PHE A 150 2.09 -11.84 9.63
C PHE A 150 1.00 -11.31 10.57
N ALA A 151 0.86 -9.98 10.64
CA ALA A 151 -0.12 -9.32 11.49
C ALA A 151 -1.56 -9.75 11.15
N LEU A 152 -1.90 -9.77 9.85
CA LEU A 152 -3.24 -10.15 9.42
C LEU A 152 -3.52 -11.64 9.64
N MET A 153 -2.54 -12.51 9.45
CA MET A 153 -2.66 -13.94 9.77
C MET A 153 -2.95 -14.16 11.26
N ILE A 154 -2.23 -13.46 12.16
CA ILE A 154 -2.47 -13.56 13.61
C ILE A 154 -3.90 -13.14 13.96
N LEU A 155 -4.35 -12.00 13.42
CA LEU A 155 -5.70 -11.49 13.69
C LEU A 155 -6.78 -12.47 13.22
N ILE A 156 -6.64 -13.03 12.01
CA ILE A 156 -7.61 -13.97 11.45
C ILE A 156 -7.57 -15.31 12.19
N ILE A 157 -6.39 -15.86 12.46
CA ILE A 157 -6.24 -17.11 13.21
C ILE A 157 -6.82 -16.95 14.61
N GLY A 158 -6.49 -15.86 15.31
CA GLY A 158 -7.05 -15.55 16.63
C GLY A 158 -8.57 -15.46 16.61
N TYR A 159 -9.13 -14.74 15.62
CA TYR A 159 -10.58 -14.68 15.42
C TYR A 159 -11.19 -16.07 15.20
N LEU A 160 -10.58 -16.91 14.36
CA LEU A 160 -11.08 -18.26 14.10
C LEU A 160 -11.03 -19.13 15.37
N VAL A 161 -9.94 -19.08 16.14
CA VAL A 161 -9.79 -19.82 17.40
C VAL A 161 -10.84 -19.40 18.42
N VAL A 162 -11.06 -18.10 18.62
CA VAL A 162 -12.08 -17.59 19.55
C VAL A 162 -13.49 -18.04 19.16
N ASN A 163 -13.73 -18.25 17.86
CA ASN A 163 -15.01 -18.78 17.35
C ASN A 163 -15.07 -20.32 17.27
N GLY A 164 -14.09 -21.04 17.84
CA GLY A 164 -14.07 -22.51 17.89
C GLY A 164 -13.73 -23.18 16.56
N GLU A 165 -13.21 -22.45 15.57
CA GLU A 165 -12.85 -22.99 14.26
C GLU A 165 -11.48 -23.68 14.28
N LYS A 166 -11.37 -24.82 13.59
CA LYS A 166 -10.09 -25.55 13.44
C LYS A 166 -9.15 -24.80 12.49
N VAL A 167 -8.00 -24.36 13.01
CA VAL A 167 -6.99 -23.56 12.29
C VAL A 167 -5.75 -24.33 11.84
N TRP A 168 -5.64 -25.63 12.14
CA TRP A 168 -4.46 -26.45 11.84
C TRP A 168 -3.99 -26.37 10.38
N ILE A 169 -4.93 -26.33 9.44
CA ILE A 169 -4.63 -26.22 8.00
C ILE A 169 -4.01 -24.86 7.61
N LEU A 170 -4.10 -23.83 8.45
CA LEU A 170 -3.52 -22.50 8.22
C LEU A 170 -2.12 -22.36 8.85
N MET A 171 -1.74 -23.28 9.75
CA MET A 171 -0.44 -23.22 10.45
C MET A 171 0.77 -23.28 9.51
N PRO A 172 0.77 -24.09 8.42
CA PRO A 172 1.90 -24.08 7.49
C PRO A 172 2.17 -22.70 6.87
N SER A 173 1.13 -21.95 6.53
CA SER A 173 1.27 -20.57 6.04
C SER A 173 1.94 -19.69 7.10
N TRP A 174 1.48 -19.77 8.35
CA TRP A 174 2.04 -18.96 9.43
C TRP A 174 3.51 -19.30 9.72
N ILE A 175 3.87 -20.59 9.74
CA ILE A 175 5.24 -21.05 9.93
C ILE A 175 6.15 -20.56 8.80
N ILE A 176 5.74 -20.70 7.53
CA ILE A 176 6.51 -20.22 6.37
C ILE A 176 6.77 -18.72 6.49
N ASN A 177 5.75 -17.93 6.84
CA ASN A 177 5.89 -16.49 6.99
C ASN A 177 6.86 -16.12 8.14
N ILE A 178 6.79 -16.80 9.30
CA ILE A 178 7.75 -16.61 10.39
C ILE A 178 9.18 -16.92 9.94
N CYS A 179 9.39 -18.05 9.27
CA CYS A 179 10.72 -18.43 8.76
C CYS A 179 11.30 -17.36 7.82
N LEU A 180 10.48 -16.79 6.94
CA LEU A 180 10.93 -15.76 6.00
C LEU A 180 11.22 -14.42 6.71
N LEU A 181 10.42 -14.05 7.71
CA LEU A 181 10.72 -12.89 8.55
C LEU A 181 12.01 -13.10 9.35
N LEU A 182 12.28 -14.31 9.84
CA LEU A 182 13.55 -14.64 10.48
C LEU A 182 14.73 -14.49 9.51
N VAL A 183 14.59 -14.98 8.26
CA VAL A 183 15.62 -14.78 7.21
C VAL A 183 15.89 -13.29 6.98
N THR A 184 14.85 -12.45 7.00
CA THR A 184 14.97 -10.99 6.91
C THR A 184 15.73 -10.37 8.07
N VAL A 185 15.34 -10.70 9.31
CA VAL A 185 15.95 -10.14 10.52
C VAL A 185 17.40 -10.60 10.68
N LEU A 186 17.69 -11.85 10.30
CA LEU A 186 19.03 -12.45 10.42
C LEU A 186 19.98 -12.04 9.29
N SER A 187 19.49 -11.42 8.21
CA SER A 187 20.32 -11.04 7.07
C SER A 187 21.40 -10.00 7.46
N PRO A 188 22.70 -10.35 7.34
CA PRO A 188 23.79 -9.40 7.58
C PRO A 188 23.74 -8.23 6.61
N GLY A 189 23.31 -8.49 5.36
CA GLY A 189 23.25 -7.49 4.31
C GLY A 189 22.33 -6.32 4.61
N ASN A 190 21.24 -6.54 5.36
CA ASN A 190 20.36 -5.46 5.80
C ASN A 190 21.07 -4.47 6.74
N LYS A 191 21.95 -4.95 7.63
CA LYS A 191 22.75 -4.10 8.52
C LYS A 191 23.82 -3.33 7.76
N VAL A 192 24.49 -3.98 6.81
CA VAL A 192 25.48 -3.34 5.94
C VAL A 192 24.83 -2.23 5.11
N ARG A 193 23.69 -2.54 4.47
CA ARG A 193 22.91 -1.55 3.70
C ARG A 193 22.44 -0.39 4.55
N TYR A 194 21.96 -0.65 5.76
CA TYR A 194 21.56 0.41 6.71
C TYR A 194 22.70 1.43 6.91
N ASN A 195 23.93 0.95 7.17
CA ASN A 195 25.09 1.83 7.38
C ASN A 195 25.47 2.61 6.12
N ILE A 196 25.35 2.01 4.93
CA ILE A 196 25.59 2.69 3.65
C ILE A 196 24.51 3.76 3.40
N GLU A 197 23.25 3.45 3.69
CA GLU A 197 22.12 4.34 3.45
C GLU A 197 22.07 5.53 4.43
N LEU A 198 22.78 5.47 5.57
CA LEU A 198 22.94 6.62 6.47
C LEU A 198 23.51 7.85 5.76
N HIS A 199 24.34 7.70 4.73
CA HIS A 199 24.83 8.84 3.95
C HIS A 199 23.68 9.67 3.33
N ARG A 200 22.53 9.04 3.00
CA ARG A 200 21.37 9.73 2.42
C ARG A 200 20.62 10.57 3.45
N PHE A 201 20.73 10.23 4.73
CA PHE A 201 20.14 10.99 5.82
C PHE A 201 21.06 10.92 7.05
N PRO A 202 22.17 11.69 7.07
CA PRO A 202 23.23 11.55 8.09
C PRO A 202 22.72 11.76 9.52
N GLU A 203 21.77 12.68 9.69
CA GLU A 203 21.14 13.02 10.97
C GLU A 203 20.26 11.88 11.52
N TYR A 204 19.86 10.91 10.69
CA TYR A 204 19.02 9.77 11.09
C TYR A 204 19.63 8.91 12.20
N GLY A 205 20.96 8.80 12.22
CA GLY A 205 21.68 8.06 13.26
C GLY A 205 21.61 8.74 14.64
N GLN A 206 21.31 10.04 14.68
CA GLN A 206 21.34 10.88 15.87
C GLN A 206 19.94 11.13 16.45
N ILE A 207 18.87 10.87 15.68
CA ILE A 207 17.50 11.05 16.16
C ILE A 207 17.04 9.90 17.06
N GLY A 208 16.41 10.26 18.19
CA GLY A 208 15.82 9.30 19.13
C GLY A 208 14.54 8.63 18.60
N LEU A 209 14.07 7.62 19.34
CA LEU A 209 12.89 6.82 18.96
C LEU A 209 11.62 7.68 18.74
N LEU A 210 11.31 8.60 19.65
CA LEU A 210 10.12 9.45 19.54
C LEU A 210 10.12 10.29 18.25
N LYS A 211 11.30 10.79 17.87
CA LYS A 211 11.46 11.57 16.63
C LYS A 211 11.27 10.71 15.39
N LYS A 212 11.74 9.46 15.42
CA LYS A 212 11.46 8.48 14.35
C LYS A 212 9.96 8.19 14.23
N LEU A 213 9.27 8.03 15.36
CA LEU A 213 7.80 7.83 15.35
C LEU A 213 7.07 9.04 14.77
N GLU A 214 7.46 10.26 15.13
CA GLU A 214 6.93 11.50 14.55
C GLU A 214 7.16 11.54 13.03
N VAL A 215 8.40 11.33 12.56
CA VAL A 215 8.73 11.32 11.13
C VAL A 215 7.88 10.29 10.36
N GLY A 216 7.68 9.09 10.93
CA GLY A 216 6.82 8.07 10.34
C GLY A 216 5.37 8.47 10.28
N PHE A 217 4.87 9.10 11.34
CA PHE A 217 3.50 9.57 11.42
C PHE A 217 3.23 10.68 10.39
N SER A 218 4.09 11.71 10.36
CA SER A 218 3.97 12.82 9.42
C SER A 218 4.10 12.34 7.97
N SER A 219 5.13 11.55 7.65
CA SER A 219 5.35 11.07 6.27
C SER A 219 4.21 10.20 5.75
N SER A 220 3.65 9.31 6.59
CA SER A 220 2.51 8.47 6.22
C SER A 220 1.22 9.27 6.10
N GLY A 221 1.01 10.26 6.98
CA GLY A 221 -0.17 11.12 6.96
C GLY A 221 -0.22 12.09 5.79
N ILE A 222 0.93 12.70 5.44
CA ILE A 222 1.05 13.52 4.22
C ILE A 222 0.63 12.71 3.01
N GLU A 223 1.13 11.47 2.89
CA GLU A 223 0.86 10.65 1.71
C GLU A 223 -0.60 10.19 1.64
N LEU A 224 -1.22 9.88 2.77
CA LEU A 224 -2.63 9.44 2.81
C LEU A 224 -3.63 10.61 2.71
N PHE A 225 -3.29 11.82 3.15
CA PHE A 225 -4.28 12.91 3.24
C PHE A 225 -3.94 14.16 2.43
N LEU A 226 -2.67 14.48 2.19
CA LEU A 226 -2.25 15.80 1.69
C LEU A 226 -1.65 15.74 0.28
N ASN A 227 -1.01 14.64 -0.11
CA ASN A 227 -0.52 14.43 -1.47
C ASN A 227 -1.62 13.87 -2.38
N PHE A 228 -1.80 14.48 -3.56
CA PHE A 228 -2.85 14.05 -4.48
C PHE A 228 -2.61 12.62 -4.96
N ASN A 229 -3.53 11.74 -4.58
CA ASN A 229 -3.69 10.41 -5.17
C ASN A 229 -5.15 10.18 -5.53
N ILE A 230 -5.41 9.82 -6.78
CA ILE A 230 -6.77 9.67 -7.31
C ILE A 230 -7.56 8.57 -6.59
N ILE A 231 -6.91 7.48 -6.19
CA ILE A 231 -7.57 6.34 -5.52
C ILE A 231 -7.98 6.73 -4.09
N VAL A 232 -7.09 7.44 -3.39
CA VAL A 232 -7.35 7.97 -2.05
C VAL A 232 -8.47 9.02 -2.09
N TRP A 233 -8.41 9.94 -3.05
CA TRP A 233 -9.45 10.96 -3.22
C TRP A 233 -10.82 10.32 -3.49
N LEU A 234 -10.86 9.32 -4.35
CA LEU A 234 -12.07 8.55 -4.64
C LEU A 234 -12.62 7.84 -3.40
N LEU A 235 -11.76 7.24 -2.57
CA LEU A 235 -12.20 6.66 -1.28
C LEU A 235 -12.98 7.70 -0.47
N PHE A 236 -12.44 8.91 -0.33
CA PHE A 236 -13.10 9.99 0.42
C PHE A 236 -14.38 10.48 -0.25
N VAL A 237 -14.44 10.54 -1.59
CA VAL A 237 -15.69 10.84 -2.31
C VAL A 237 -16.77 9.80 -2.01
N VAL A 238 -16.44 8.51 -2.10
CA VAL A 238 -17.38 7.43 -1.82
C VAL A 238 -17.85 7.49 -0.36
N MET A 239 -16.96 7.80 0.59
CA MET A 239 -17.33 8.03 1.99
C MET A 239 -18.32 9.18 2.15
N VAL A 240 -18.10 10.32 1.49
CA VAL A 240 -19.02 11.47 1.50
C VAL A 240 -20.39 11.07 0.93
N LEU A 241 -20.42 10.37 -0.20
CA LEU A 241 -21.65 9.94 -0.84
C LEU A 241 -22.43 8.97 0.07
N LEU A 242 -21.79 7.95 0.62
CA LEU A 242 -22.42 7.02 1.57
C LEU A 242 -22.93 7.72 2.83
N ALA A 243 -22.14 8.65 3.40
CA ALA A 243 -22.52 9.39 4.60
C ALA A 243 -23.79 10.21 4.40
N ARG A 244 -24.06 10.70 3.17
CA ARG A 244 -25.33 11.39 2.86
C ARG A 244 -26.55 10.47 3.05
N TYR A 245 -26.41 9.19 2.70
CA TYR A 245 -27.50 8.21 2.78
C TYR A 245 -27.61 7.58 4.17
N LYS A 246 -26.49 7.16 4.75
CA LYS A 246 -26.49 6.35 5.97
C LYS A 246 -26.45 7.16 7.27
N ILE A 247 -25.81 8.33 7.28
CA ILE A 247 -25.59 9.10 8.51
C ILE A 247 -26.64 10.23 8.62
N LYS A 248 -27.51 10.15 9.64
CA LYS A 248 -28.47 11.22 9.94
C LYS A 248 -27.86 12.34 10.79
N ASP A 249 -27.03 11.97 11.77
CA ASP A 249 -26.38 12.91 12.67
C ASP A 249 -25.47 13.89 11.91
N ARG A 250 -25.67 15.19 12.11
CA ARG A 250 -24.96 16.24 11.38
C ARG A 250 -23.49 16.32 11.77
N MET A 251 -23.15 16.15 13.05
CA MET A 251 -21.78 16.23 13.53
C MET A 251 -20.97 15.04 13.00
N LEU A 252 -21.52 13.83 13.09
CA LEU A 252 -20.89 12.62 12.59
C LEU A 252 -20.68 12.66 11.07
N LYS A 253 -21.63 13.24 10.34
CA LYS A 253 -21.52 13.49 8.90
C LYS A 253 -20.38 14.47 8.58
N MET A 254 -20.26 15.56 9.32
CA MET A 254 -19.16 16.52 9.16
C MET A 254 -17.79 15.89 9.47
N ILE A 255 -17.69 15.06 10.51
CA ILE A 255 -16.48 14.29 10.82
C ILE A 255 -16.12 13.38 9.64
N THR A 256 -17.09 12.66 9.08
CA THR A 256 -16.87 11.77 7.93
C THR A 256 -16.45 12.54 6.67
N TYR A 257 -16.85 13.80 6.53
CA TYR A 257 -16.46 14.66 5.40
C TYR A 257 -15.07 15.28 5.55
N MET A 258 -14.50 15.34 6.76
CA MET A 258 -13.23 16.02 6.99
C MET A 258 -12.09 15.54 6.08
N PRO A 259 -11.83 14.22 5.92
CA PRO A 259 -10.80 13.74 5.00
C PRO A 259 -10.97 14.27 3.57
N PHE A 260 -12.20 14.23 3.04
CA PHE A 260 -12.47 14.74 1.69
C PHE A 260 -12.20 16.25 1.57
N ILE A 261 -12.71 17.04 2.53
CA ILE A 261 -12.59 18.51 2.51
C ILE A 261 -11.12 18.89 2.61
N THR A 262 -10.40 18.36 3.59
CA THR A 262 -8.99 18.67 3.82
C THR A 262 -8.16 18.24 2.62
N SER A 263 -8.26 16.99 2.17
CA SER A 263 -7.51 16.52 1.01
C SER A 263 -7.79 17.37 -0.24
N SER A 264 -9.04 17.71 -0.52
CA SER A 264 -9.38 18.53 -1.70
C SER A 264 -8.79 19.94 -1.63
N ILE A 265 -8.78 20.57 -0.45
CA ILE A 265 -8.13 21.87 -0.24
C ILE A 265 -6.63 21.73 -0.54
N PHE A 266 -5.94 20.81 0.12
CA PHE A 266 -4.50 20.61 -0.06
C PHE A 266 -4.13 20.28 -1.51
N TYR A 267 -4.94 19.47 -2.19
CA TYR A 267 -4.71 19.09 -3.59
C TYR A 267 -4.80 20.30 -4.53
N VAL A 268 -5.87 21.11 -4.42
CA VAL A 268 -6.03 22.32 -5.24
C VAL A 268 -4.86 23.27 -5.02
N PHE A 269 -4.50 23.55 -3.77
CA PHE A 269 -3.41 24.49 -3.48
C PHE A 269 -2.03 23.94 -3.86
N SER A 270 -1.80 22.63 -3.74
CA SER A 270 -0.53 21.99 -4.14
C SER A 270 -0.28 22.08 -5.65
N MET A 271 -1.31 21.96 -6.49
CA MET A 271 -1.19 22.09 -7.96
C MET A 271 -0.77 23.50 -8.39
N HIS A 272 -1.04 24.51 -7.58
CA HIS A 272 -0.68 25.91 -7.84
C HIS A 272 0.70 26.30 -7.30
N ARG A 273 1.35 25.41 -6.53
CA ARG A 273 2.68 25.65 -5.93
C ARG A 273 3.77 25.85 -7.00
N ASP A 274 3.74 25.04 -8.05
CA ASP A 274 4.84 24.98 -9.02
C ASP A 274 4.60 25.90 -10.24
N SER A 275 3.40 26.46 -10.41
CA SER A 275 2.98 27.14 -11.66
C SER A 275 2.93 28.67 -11.60
N HIS A 276 2.76 29.30 -10.43
CA HIS A 276 2.43 30.75 -10.38
C HIS A 276 3.19 31.57 -9.31
N GLY A 277 4.20 31.02 -8.63
CA GLY A 277 5.00 31.80 -7.66
C GLY A 277 4.22 32.26 -6.41
N TRP A 278 3.07 31.65 -6.11
CA TRP A 278 2.32 31.88 -4.88
C TRP A 278 3.03 31.19 -3.71
N THR A 279 4.19 31.68 -3.32
CA THR A 279 4.97 31.12 -2.20
C THR A 279 4.32 31.38 -0.84
N ASP A 280 3.45 32.40 -0.74
CA ASP A 280 3.00 32.97 0.54
C ASP A 280 1.57 32.55 0.93
N ASN A 281 1.11 31.39 0.48
CA ASN A 281 -0.18 30.85 0.90
C ASN A 281 -0.07 29.98 2.15
N ILE A 282 -1.12 30.00 2.99
CA ILE A 282 -1.22 29.22 4.24
C ILE A 282 -0.92 27.73 4.00
N VAL A 283 -1.36 27.16 2.87
CA VAL A 283 -1.09 25.76 2.53
C VAL A 283 0.39 25.49 2.24
N ASN A 284 1.09 26.41 1.57
CA ASN A 284 2.53 26.28 1.34
C ASN A 284 3.31 26.43 2.65
N ASN A 285 2.91 27.38 3.50
CA ASN A 285 3.48 27.54 4.85
C ASN A 285 3.26 26.29 5.73
N PHE A 286 2.14 25.58 5.53
CA PHE A 286 1.88 24.30 6.19
C PHE A 286 2.77 23.18 5.65
N PHE A 287 2.95 23.07 4.33
CA PHE A 287 3.86 22.09 3.74
C PHE A 287 5.32 22.32 4.15
N ILE A 288 5.75 23.57 4.30
CA ILE A 288 7.11 23.94 4.75
C ILE A 288 7.39 23.39 6.15
N GLN A 289 6.37 23.16 6.99
CA GLN A 289 6.58 22.54 8.30
C GLN A 289 6.99 21.07 8.20
N PHE A 290 6.61 20.36 7.13
CA PHE A 290 7.07 19.00 6.91
C PHE A 290 8.50 19.01 6.38
N THR A 291 9.44 18.81 7.29
CA THR A 291 10.87 18.69 6.98
C THR A 291 11.28 17.22 6.91
N SER A 292 12.52 16.96 6.46
CA SER A 292 13.13 15.63 6.52
C SER A 292 13.18 15.04 7.94
N LEU A 293 13.11 15.89 8.96
CA LEU A 293 13.06 15.51 10.38
C LEU A 293 11.62 15.50 10.93
N GLY A 294 10.58 15.49 10.10
CA GLY A 294 9.19 15.64 10.54
C GLY A 294 8.83 17.11 10.73
N THR A 295 8.06 17.47 11.74
CA THR A 295 7.45 18.80 11.88
C THR A 295 8.23 19.76 12.79
N LYS A 296 9.46 19.40 13.19
CA LYS A 296 10.26 20.13 14.22
C LYS A 296 9.44 20.43 15.48
N LEU A 297 8.66 19.43 15.93
CA LEU A 297 7.71 19.52 17.03
C LEU A 297 8.30 20.22 18.27
N SER A 298 7.73 21.38 18.62
CA SER A 298 8.01 22.14 19.83
C SER A 298 6.69 22.50 20.52
N ILE A 299 6.60 22.21 21.82
CA ILE A 299 5.39 22.47 22.62
C ILE A 299 5.06 23.97 22.63
N SER A 300 6.07 24.84 22.60
CA SER A 300 5.91 26.29 22.64
C SER A 300 5.43 26.92 21.34
N ASN A 301 5.53 26.21 20.21
CA ASN A 301 5.17 26.74 18.89
C ASN A 301 4.08 25.90 18.24
N THR A 302 2.86 26.41 18.25
CA THR A 302 1.67 25.76 17.68
C THR A 302 1.80 25.40 16.21
N ILE A 303 2.59 26.17 15.45
CA ILE A 303 2.84 25.94 14.03
C ILE A 303 3.54 24.60 13.80
N THR A 304 4.37 24.15 14.75
CA THR A 304 5.16 22.93 14.61
C THR A 304 4.35 21.65 14.86
N TRP A 305 3.39 21.64 15.78
CA TRP A 305 2.59 20.43 16.05
C TRP A 305 1.23 20.40 15.33
N ALA A 306 0.79 21.53 14.77
CA ALA A 306 -0.47 21.61 14.02
C ALA A 306 -0.58 20.59 12.87
N PRO A 307 0.47 20.29 12.09
CA PRO A 307 0.35 19.32 11.00
C PRO A 307 0.10 17.88 11.46
N ASP A 308 0.80 17.44 12.51
CA ASP A 308 0.60 16.12 13.09
C ASP A 308 -0.77 16.03 13.78
N PHE A 309 -1.21 17.11 14.44
CA PHE A 309 -2.53 17.14 15.03
C PHE A 309 -3.66 17.07 13.98
N LEU A 310 -3.49 17.74 12.83
CA LEU A 310 -4.41 17.60 11.70
C LEU A 310 -4.46 16.16 11.20
N ILE A 311 -3.31 15.53 10.96
CA ILE A 311 -3.25 14.12 10.53
C ILE A 311 -3.96 13.21 11.54
N LEU A 312 -3.78 13.44 12.84
CA LEU A 312 -4.45 12.67 13.89
C LEU A 312 -5.99 12.81 13.81
N ILE A 313 -6.49 14.04 13.64
CA ILE A 313 -7.93 14.28 13.45
C ILE A 313 -8.45 13.56 12.21
N LEU A 314 -7.69 13.57 11.11
CA LEU A 314 -8.09 12.91 9.87
C LEU A 314 -8.10 11.38 10.00
N ILE A 315 -7.16 10.79 10.75
CA ILE A 315 -7.16 9.36 11.07
C ILE A 315 -8.39 9.00 11.91
N ILE A 316 -8.68 9.77 12.96
CA ILE A 316 -9.88 9.56 13.80
C ILE A 316 -11.14 9.68 12.93
N SER A 317 -11.19 10.68 12.05
CA SER A 317 -12.31 10.90 11.14
C SER A 317 -12.51 9.74 10.16
N LEU A 318 -11.41 9.18 9.63
CA LEU A 318 -11.43 7.99 8.78
C LEU A 318 -12.00 6.78 9.54
N VAL A 319 -11.51 6.52 10.75
CA VAL A 319 -11.97 5.39 11.59
C VAL A 319 -13.45 5.54 11.94
N VAL A 320 -13.86 6.72 12.41
CA VAL A 320 -15.25 7.04 12.75
C VAL A 320 -16.15 6.91 11.52
N GLY A 321 -15.71 7.40 10.36
CA GLY A 321 -16.41 7.25 9.10
C GLY A 321 -16.62 5.77 8.75
N LEU A 322 -15.54 4.98 8.66
CA LEU A 322 -15.62 3.55 8.33
C LEU A 322 -16.53 2.77 9.28
N TRP A 323 -16.47 3.06 10.59
CA TRP A 323 -17.32 2.42 11.59
C TRP A 323 -18.81 2.65 11.34
N ASN A 324 -19.20 3.84 10.86
CA ASN A 324 -20.59 4.23 10.70
C ASN A 324 -21.14 3.98 9.29
N LEU A 325 -20.28 3.86 8.27
CA LEU A 325 -20.70 3.61 6.89
C LEU A 325 -20.93 2.14 6.55
N ILE A 326 -20.28 1.22 7.29
CA ILE A 326 -20.41 -0.22 7.07
C ILE A 326 -21.40 -0.80 8.09
N ASP A 327 -22.45 -1.46 7.61
CA ASP A 327 -23.52 -1.97 8.47
C ASP A 327 -23.03 -3.15 9.32
N ASP A 328 -22.32 -4.07 8.68
CA ASP A 328 -21.73 -5.23 9.34
C ASP A 328 -20.46 -4.83 10.10
N LYS A 329 -20.56 -4.73 11.43
CA LYS A 329 -19.45 -4.28 12.29
C LYS A 329 -18.21 -5.16 12.21
N ARG A 330 -18.33 -6.44 11.85
CA ARG A 330 -17.14 -7.29 11.60
C ARG A 330 -16.40 -6.84 10.34
N LYS A 331 -17.13 -6.48 9.28
CA LYS A 331 -16.54 -5.88 8.08
C LYS A 331 -16.02 -4.47 8.35
N ALA A 332 -16.68 -3.69 9.20
CA ALA A 332 -16.19 -2.36 9.59
C ALA A 332 -14.84 -2.45 10.32
N ILE A 333 -14.72 -3.34 11.30
CA ILE A 333 -13.45 -3.63 11.99
C ILE A 333 -12.40 -4.09 10.99
N PHE A 334 -12.75 -5.00 10.08
CA PHE A 334 -11.81 -5.44 9.05
C PHE A 334 -11.33 -4.30 8.15
N ALA A 335 -12.22 -3.40 7.71
CA ALA A 335 -11.84 -2.21 6.94
C ALA A 335 -10.89 -1.30 7.72
N ILE A 336 -11.18 -1.05 9.01
CA ILE A 336 -10.31 -0.25 9.88
C ILE A 336 -8.94 -0.90 10.04
N VAL A 337 -8.88 -2.21 10.25
CA VAL A 337 -7.62 -2.98 10.34
C VAL A 337 -6.82 -2.87 9.04
N ILE A 338 -7.46 -3.00 7.88
CA ILE A 338 -6.80 -2.85 6.57
C ILE A 338 -6.30 -1.41 6.37
N SER A 339 -7.09 -0.39 6.70
CA SER A 339 -6.64 1.01 6.66
C SER A 339 -5.43 1.26 7.58
N ALA A 340 -5.48 0.74 8.81
CA ALA A 340 -4.38 0.86 9.76
C ALA A 340 -3.13 0.12 9.27
N MET A 341 -3.28 -1.09 8.71
CA MET A 341 -2.18 -1.85 8.11
C MET A 341 -1.53 -1.09 6.94
N GLY A 342 -2.35 -0.48 6.07
CA GLY A 342 -1.86 0.38 4.99
C GLY A 342 -1.03 1.54 5.52
N PHE A 343 -1.55 2.29 6.50
CA PHE A 343 -0.84 3.41 7.13
C PHE A 343 0.46 2.95 7.79
N LEU A 344 0.40 1.87 8.58
CA LEU A 344 1.55 1.32 9.29
C LEU A 344 2.63 0.76 8.35
N SER A 345 2.26 0.27 7.17
CA SER A 345 3.22 -0.23 6.18
C SER A 345 4.20 0.85 5.71
N LYS A 346 3.71 2.09 5.53
CA LYS A 346 4.55 3.26 5.25
C LYS A 346 5.24 3.76 6.51
N PHE A 347 4.54 3.77 7.65
CA PHE A 347 5.11 4.18 8.94
C PHE A 347 6.39 3.42 9.29
N VAL A 348 6.45 2.12 8.99
CA VAL A 348 7.64 1.28 9.23
C VAL A 348 8.91 1.82 8.53
N MET A 349 8.77 2.58 7.44
CA MET A 349 9.91 3.22 6.77
C MET A 349 10.62 4.23 7.65
N ALA A 350 9.98 4.74 8.70
CA ALA A 350 10.63 5.63 9.67
C ALA A 350 11.72 4.95 10.50
N PHE A 351 11.77 3.62 10.49
CA PHE A 351 12.85 2.82 11.06
C PHE A 351 14.00 2.56 10.07
N SER A 352 13.98 3.21 8.90
CA SER A 352 15.03 3.18 7.89
C SER A 352 15.55 4.59 7.57
N PRO A 353 16.85 4.78 7.31
CA PRO A 353 17.40 6.03 6.80
C PRO A 353 16.83 6.46 5.44
N THR A 354 16.10 5.57 4.76
CA THR A 354 15.52 5.80 3.42
C THR A 354 14.10 6.35 3.42
N VAL A 355 13.55 6.77 4.57
CA VAL A 355 12.15 7.21 4.70
C VAL A 355 11.70 8.22 3.64
N TRP A 356 12.57 9.18 3.27
CA TRP A 356 12.32 10.17 2.22
C TRP A 356 12.92 9.80 0.86
N ALA A 357 13.91 8.91 0.82
CA ALA A 357 14.64 8.54 -0.40
C ALA A 357 13.96 7.42 -1.21
N SER A 358 13.11 6.60 -0.59
CA SER A 358 12.45 5.48 -1.27
C SER A 358 11.29 5.92 -2.17
N GLY A 359 10.87 7.18 -2.08
CA GLY A 359 9.82 7.78 -2.90
C GLY A 359 8.48 7.10 -2.72
N ILE A 360 7.63 7.20 -3.75
CA ILE A 360 6.25 6.72 -3.74
C ILE A 360 6.15 5.17 -3.73
N ARG A 361 7.23 4.45 -4.10
CA ARG A 361 7.24 2.97 -4.22
C ARG A 361 6.89 2.24 -2.93
N VAL A 362 7.30 2.79 -1.79
CA VAL A 362 7.03 2.19 -0.47
C VAL A 362 5.60 2.43 0.00
N ASP A 363 4.83 3.25 -0.72
CA ASP A 363 3.41 3.53 -0.47
C ASP A 363 2.48 2.52 -1.16
N MET A 364 3.02 1.57 -1.92
CA MET A 364 2.20 0.64 -2.70
C MET A 364 1.25 -0.18 -1.82
N ILE A 365 1.72 -0.63 -0.64
CA ILE A 365 0.88 -1.37 0.32
C ILE A 365 -0.22 -0.47 0.89
N LEU A 366 0.07 0.81 1.17
CA LEU A 366 -0.92 1.80 1.58
C LEU A 366 -2.00 1.94 0.50
N TYR A 367 -1.64 2.14 -0.76
CA TYR A 367 -2.61 2.29 -1.84
C TYR A 367 -3.44 1.02 -2.08
N PHE A 368 -2.83 -0.17 -2.01
CA PHE A 368 -3.62 -1.41 -2.11
C PHE A 368 -4.61 -1.58 -0.96
N SER A 369 -4.23 -1.16 0.24
CA SER A 369 -5.12 -1.16 1.40
C SER A 369 -6.30 -0.19 1.18
N VAL A 370 -6.03 0.99 0.62
CA VAL A 370 -7.07 1.96 0.20
C VAL A 370 -7.98 1.36 -0.87
N VAL A 371 -7.45 0.65 -1.88
CA VAL A 371 -8.27 -0.03 -2.91
C VAL A 371 -9.18 -1.07 -2.26
N ILE A 372 -8.69 -1.89 -1.34
CA ILE A 372 -9.51 -2.89 -0.64
C ILE A 372 -10.66 -2.22 0.11
N VAL A 373 -10.37 -1.17 0.88
CA VAL A 373 -11.39 -0.45 1.67
C VAL A 373 -12.39 0.26 0.75
N LEU A 374 -11.92 0.85 -0.35
CA LEU A 374 -12.77 1.42 -1.39
C LEU A 374 -13.73 0.38 -1.97
N LEU A 375 -13.25 -0.81 -2.34
CA LEU A 375 -14.11 -1.88 -2.87
C LEU A 375 -15.13 -2.36 -1.83
N MET A 376 -14.78 -2.37 -0.55
CA MET A 376 -15.73 -2.67 0.53
C MET A 376 -16.82 -1.61 0.63
N LEU A 377 -16.48 -0.32 0.56
CA LEU A 377 -17.45 0.78 0.60
C LEU A 377 -18.31 0.84 -0.66
N LEU A 378 -17.75 0.61 -1.84
CA LEU A 378 -18.52 0.58 -3.10
C LEU A 378 -19.58 -0.51 -3.10
N LYS A 379 -19.32 -1.64 -2.42
CA LYS A 379 -20.31 -2.70 -2.24
C LYS A 379 -21.47 -2.27 -1.35
N GLU A 380 -21.18 -1.55 -0.26
CA GLU A 380 -22.22 -0.92 0.57
C GLU A 380 -22.99 0.16 -0.21
N TYR A 381 -22.30 0.89 -1.09
CA TYR A 381 -22.94 1.90 -1.94
C TYR A 381 -23.80 1.27 -3.04
N GLU A 382 -23.39 0.14 -3.60
CA GLU A 382 -24.18 -0.63 -4.58
C GLU A 382 -25.53 -1.07 -3.98
N THR A 383 -25.53 -1.46 -2.69
CA THR A 383 -26.76 -1.87 -2.01
C THR A 383 -27.72 -0.71 -1.79
N ASP A 384 -27.21 0.50 -1.55
CA ASP A 384 -28.03 1.67 -1.26
C ASP A 384 -28.45 2.46 -2.52
N ASN A 385 -27.55 2.62 -3.50
CA ASN A 385 -27.77 3.45 -4.69
C ASN A 385 -27.04 2.94 -5.93
N LYS A 386 -27.62 1.94 -6.59
CA LYS A 386 -27.09 1.36 -7.83
C LYS A 386 -26.91 2.39 -8.97
N LYS A 387 -27.87 3.30 -9.17
CA LYS A 387 -27.76 4.36 -10.21
C LYS A 387 -26.61 5.33 -9.93
N GLY A 388 -26.38 5.65 -8.65
CA GLY A 388 -25.25 6.45 -8.23
C GLY A 388 -23.92 5.74 -8.51
N LEU A 389 -23.86 4.43 -8.32
CA LEU A 389 -22.67 3.64 -8.65
C LEU A 389 -22.38 3.68 -10.16
N ASP A 390 -23.40 3.56 -11.01
CA ASP A 390 -23.24 3.69 -12.47
C ASP A 390 -22.58 5.03 -12.85
N LEU A 391 -23.00 6.14 -12.22
CA LEU A 391 -22.41 7.46 -12.44
C LEU A 391 -20.95 7.53 -11.99
N ILE A 392 -20.62 6.95 -10.82
CA ILE A 392 -19.23 6.87 -10.34
C ILE A 392 -18.37 6.13 -11.37
N VAL A 393 -18.82 4.97 -11.85
CA VAL A 393 -18.10 4.17 -12.87
C VAL A 393 -17.89 4.98 -14.14
N ASN A 394 -18.95 5.61 -14.64
CA ASN A 394 -18.92 6.38 -15.89
C ASN A 394 -17.98 7.58 -15.82
N PHE A 395 -17.77 8.17 -14.64
CA PHE A 395 -16.77 9.22 -14.43
C PHE A 395 -15.36 8.63 -14.25
N MET A 396 -15.25 7.56 -13.47
CA MET A 396 -13.99 6.94 -13.07
C MET A 396 -13.23 6.30 -14.22
N VAL A 397 -13.91 5.54 -15.08
CA VAL A 397 -13.27 4.82 -16.17
C VAL A 397 -12.55 5.79 -17.11
N PRO A 398 -13.20 6.85 -17.63
CA PRO A 398 -12.51 7.86 -18.43
C PRO A 398 -11.39 8.58 -17.67
N ALA A 399 -11.64 9.00 -16.42
CA ALA A 399 -10.64 9.71 -15.63
C ALA A 399 -9.38 8.87 -15.40
N GLY A 400 -9.53 7.60 -15.05
CA GLY A 400 -8.41 6.67 -14.87
C GLY A 400 -7.62 6.42 -16.15
N ILE A 401 -8.30 6.34 -17.30
CA ILE A 401 -7.64 6.22 -18.61
C ILE A 401 -6.84 7.49 -18.92
N ILE A 402 -7.45 8.67 -18.78
CA ILE A 402 -6.81 9.97 -19.05
C ILE A 402 -5.57 10.14 -18.16
N ILE A 403 -5.68 9.87 -16.87
CA ILE A 403 -4.57 9.96 -15.92
C ILE A 403 -3.43 9.04 -16.36
N ASN A 404 -3.73 7.82 -16.78
CA ASN A 404 -2.71 6.90 -17.28
C ASN A 404 -2.05 7.38 -18.57
N ILE A 405 -2.84 7.92 -19.52
CA ILE A 405 -2.30 8.51 -20.74
C ILE A 405 -1.36 9.66 -20.38
N ILE A 406 -1.77 10.58 -19.49
CA ILE A 406 -0.92 11.69 -19.02
C ILE A 406 0.36 11.16 -18.39
N TYR A 407 0.28 10.11 -17.56
CA TYR A 407 1.46 9.52 -16.95
C TYR A 407 2.40 8.89 -17.98
N ILE A 408 1.88 8.22 -19.00
CA ILE A 408 2.67 7.59 -20.07
C ILE A 408 3.28 8.65 -21.01
N THR A 409 2.54 9.71 -21.34
CA THR A 409 3.01 10.76 -22.26
C THR A 409 3.96 11.75 -21.59
N ALA A 410 3.83 11.96 -20.28
CA ALA A 410 4.80 12.74 -19.50
C ALA A 410 6.09 11.96 -19.20
N MET A 411 6.26 10.73 -19.70
CA MET A 411 7.50 9.98 -19.56
C MET A 411 8.57 10.51 -20.52
N PRO A 412 9.76 10.92 -20.04
CA PRO A 412 10.93 11.04 -20.90
C PRO A 412 11.30 9.62 -21.37
N TRP A 413 11.08 9.33 -22.66
CA TRP A 413 11.40 8.05 -23.30
C TRP A 413 12.90 7.92 -23.59
#